data_AF-A0A1T4YK35-F1
#
_entry.id   AF-A0A1T4YK35-F1
#
_cell.length_a   1.000
_cell.length_b   1.000
_cell.length_c   1.000
_cell.angle_alpha   90.00
_cell.angle_beta   90.00
_cell.angle_gamma   90.00
#
_symmetry.space_group_name_H-M   'P 1'
#
loop_
_entity.id
_entity.type
_entity.pdbx_description
1 polymer ?
#
loop_
_entity_poly.entity_id
_entity_poly.type
_entity_poly.pdbx_seq_one_letter_code
_entity_poly.pdbx_strand_id
1 'polypeptide(L)'
;MTQRNGEKGTRLSRALAGAAAGLLIVALSACSTGEDAGEPTAVTRGGSLDIAVSQTCTENSEPQCTLVNGEYVLVIPSDFTRAGVESGAVASSPQGDLVDVRFDADGAAVLQSASAAVASAGSDARLVLRADNQVFAALTVPEALEGDEVQIAPSSTVSAEQLVELIRSN
;
A
#
# COMPACT_ATOMS: atom_id res chain seq x y z
N MET A 1 21.06 -41.79 38.12
CA MET A 1 22.46 -41.28 38.24
C MET A 1 22.37 -39.77 38.06
N THR A 2 22.01 -39.02 39.10
CA THR A 2 22.89 -38.46 40.16
C THR A 2 23.83 -37.39 39.61
N GLN A 3 23.48 -36.12 39.82
CA GLN A 3 24.49 -35.13 40.21
C GLN A 3 23.98 -34.34 41.42
N ARG A 4 24.68 -34.55 42.53
CA ARG A 4 24.68 -33.72 43.73
C ARG A 4 25.73 -32.61 43.55
N ASN A 5 25.53 -31.52 44.30
CA ASN A 5 26.48 -30.54 44.87
C ASN A 5 26.04 -29.13 44.43
N GLY A 6 25.69 -28.17 45.29
CA GLY A 6 25.74 -28.09 46.74
C GLY A 6 26.80 -27.08 47.22
N GLU A 7 26.48 -25.79 47.26
CA GLU A 7 27.15 -24.75 48.08
C GLU A 7 26.05 -23.72 48.47
N LYS A 8 25.58 -23.57 49.71
CA LYS A 8 26.17 -23.15 51.01
C LYS A 8 26.69 -21.71 51.07
N GLY A 9 26.22 -20.97 52.09
CA GLY A 9 26.88 -19.79 52.68
C GLY A 9 26.22 -18.46 52.30
N THR A 10 25.23 -17.92 53.02
CA THR A 10 25.34 -17.22 54.32
C THR A 10 26.38 -16.09 54.32
N ARG A 11 25.94 -14.82 54.34
CA ARG A 11 26.01 -13.90 55.51
C ARG A 11 26.00 -12.40 55.12
N LEU A 12 25.16 -11.70 55.88
CA LEU A 12 25.36 -10.40 56.54
C LEU A 12 25.87 -9.19 55.74
N SER A 13 24.97 -8.20 55.71
CA SER A 13 25.13 -6.88 56.31
C SER A 13 26.41 -6.08 56.01
N ARG A 14 26.22 -4.94 55.34
CA ARG A 14 26.67 -3.66 55.88
C ARG A 14 26.02 -2.50 55.12
N ALA A 15 25.12 -1.80 55.82
CA ALA A 15 24.82 -0.42 55.54
C ALA A 15 26.09 0.41 55.81
N LEU A 16 26.52 1.18 54.82
CA LEU A 16 27.45 2.28 54.99
C LEU A 16 26.93 3.44 54.13
N ALA A 17 26.44 4.45 54.85
CA ALA A 17 26.13 5.77 54.32
C ALA A 17 27.42 6.42 53.80
N GLY A 18 27.34 7.04 52.63
CA GLY A 18 28.43 7.82 52.05
C GLY A 18 27.84 8.79 51.03
N ALA A 19 27.61 10.03 51.48
CA ALA A 19 27.30 11.15 50.61
C ALA A 19 28.56 11.54 49.83
N ALA A 20 28.50 11.52 48.51
CA ALA A 20 29.47 12.18 47.64
C ALA A 20 28.75 12.63 46.36
N ALA A 21 28.82 13.93 46.11
CA ALA A 21 28.34 14.56 44.88
C ALA A 21 29.09 13.99 43.67
N GLY A 22 28.33 13.53 42.68
CA GLY A 22 28.85 13.03 41.41
C GLY A 22 27.90 13.42 40.28
N LEU A 23 28.28 14.44 39.53
CA LEU A 23 27.68 14.83 38.26
C LEU A 23 27.92 13.70 37.25
N LEU A 24 26.88 13.04 36.73
CA LEU A 24 27.00 12.11 35.60
C LEU A 24 25.78 12.15 34.67
N ILE A 25 26.11 12.08 33.40
CA ILE A 25 25.37 12.40 32.19
C ILE A 25 24.60 11.16 31.71
N VAL A 26 23.39 11.40 31.18
CA VAL A 26 22.57 10.61 30.20
C VAL A 26 22.60 9.08 30.31
N ALA A 27 21.43 8.50 30.61
CA ALA A 27 21.06 7.19 30.09
C ALA A 27 19.62 7.29 29.54
N LEU A 28 19.50 7.05 28.23
CA LEU A 28 18.23 6.94 27.54
C LEU A 28 17.35 5.92 28.25
N SER A 29 16.10 6.28 28.51
CA SER A 29 15.07 5.30 28.84
C SER A 29 14.99 4.34 27.66
N ALA A 30 15.61 3.18 27.80
CA ALA A 30 15.40 2.04 26.95
C ALA A 30 13.89 1.72 27.02
N CYS A 31 13.15 2.20 26.03
CA CYS A 31 11.83 1.66 25.76
C CYS A 31 12.07 0.21 25.38
N SER A 32 11.53 -0.69 26.21
CA SER A 32 11.51 -2.13 26.00
C SER A 32 11.23 -2.43 24.52
N THR A 33 12.25 -2.89 23.79
CA THR A 33 12.05 -3.63 22.55
C THR A 33 11.40 -4.94 22.94
N GLY A 34 10.07 -4.91 23.03
CA GLY A 34 9.23 -6.09 23.07
C GLY A 34 9.03 -6.58 21.65
N GLU A 35 9.29 -7.86 21.47
CA GLU A 35 9.21 -8.61 20.23
C GLU A 35 7.92 -8.38 19.40
N ASP A 36 8.14 -8.22 18.09
CA ASP A 36 7.35 -8.73 16.95
C ASP A 36 5.81 -8.72 17.09
N ALA A 37 5.21 -7.58 16.77
CA ALA A 37 3.94 -7.56 16.06
C ALA A 37 4.24 -6.87 14.72
N GLY A 38 4.03 -7.58 13.62
CA GLY A 38 4.37 -7.14 12.27
C GLY A 38 4.12 -5.65 12.08
N GLU A 39 5.11 -4.97 11.49
CA GLU A 39 4.98 -3.57 11.08
C GLU A 39 3.61 -3.34 10.45
N PRO A 40 2.98 -2.18 10.70
CA PRO A 40 1.72 -1.90 10.04
C PRO A 40 1.97 -1.94 8.53
N THR A 41 1.46 -2.99 7.90
CA THR A 41 1.07 -2.98 6.50
C THR A 41 0.42 -1.64 6.23
N ALA A 42 0.90 -0.88 5.24
CA ALA A 42 0.35 0.45 5.01
C ALA A 42 -1.17 0.31 4.78
N VAL A 43 -1.97 1.00 5.60
CA VAL A 43 -3.43 1.02 5.52
C VAL A 43 -3.89 2.46 5.41
N THR A 44 -4.78 2.73 4.46
CA THR A 44 -5.58 3.95 4.40
C THR A 44 -7.03 3.69 4.76
N ARG A 45 -7.66 4.69 5.39
CA ARG A 45 -9.12 4.81 5.50
C ARG A 45 -9.53 6.06 4.75
N GLY A 46 -10.38 5.92 3.75
CA GLY A 46 -10.71 7.01 2.84
C GLY A 46 -9.65 7.23 1.77
N GLY A 47 -9.98 8.14 0.86
CA GLY A 47 -9.17 8.52 -0.29
C GLY A 47 -9.96 8.42 -1.58
N SER A 48 -9.26 8.48 -2.70
CA SER A 48 -9.88 8.28 -3.99
C SER A 48 -8.92 7.74 -5.04
N LEU A 49 -9.49 7.08 -6.04
CA LEU A 49 -8.81 6.70 -7.28
C LEU A 49 -9.49 7.38 -8.45
N ASP A 50 -8.70 7.90 -9.38
CA ASP A 50 -9.21 8.38 -10.64
C ASP A 50 -9.23 7.23 -11.65
N ILE A 51 -10.39 6.99 -12.26
CA ILE A 51 -10.64 5.89 -13.20
C ILE A 51 -11.02 6.46 -14.56
N ALA A 52 -10.39 5.96 -15.63
CA ALA A 52 -10.76 6.28 -17.01
C ALA A 52 -10.87 5.01 -17.86
N VAL A 53 -11.69 5.10 -18.90
CA VAL A 53 -11.71 4.14 -20.02
C VAL A 53 -10.88 4.74 -21.14
N SER A 54 -9.86 4.03 -21.58
CA SER A 54 -9.00 4.48 -22.66
C SER A 54 -8.71 3.37 -23.66
N GLN A 55 -7.84 3.63 -24.62
CA GLN A 55 -7.41 2.70 -25.66
C GLN A 55 -5.88 2.69 -25.76
N THR A 56 -5.35 1.59 -26.29
CA THR A 56 -3.95 1.50 -26.69
C THR A 56 -3.64 2.49 -27.82
N CYS A 57 -2.37 2.85 -27.93
CA CYS A 57 -1.87 3.73 -28.99
C CYS A 57 -0.48 3.29 -29.44
N THR A 58 -0.05 3.84 -30.57
CA THR A 58 1.30 3.62 -31.09
C THR A 58 2.26 4.60 -30.43
N GLU A 59 3.43 4.12 -30.02
CA GLU A 59 4.49 4.98 -29.50
C GLU A 59 4.73 6.22 -30.38
N ASN A 60 4.82 7.40 -29.75
CA ASN A 60 5.02 8.69 -30.40
C ASN A 60 3.90 9.11 -31.40
N SER A 61 2.74 8.45 -31.40
CA SER A 61 1.63 8.87 -32.26
C SER A 61 1.06 10.22 -31.84
N GLU A 62 0.95 10.45 -30.52
CA GLU A 62 0.38 11.65 -29.92
C GLU A 62 1.06 11.96 -28.58
N PRO A 63 1.08 13.22 -28.11
CA PRO A 63 1.69 13.59 -26.83
C PRO A 63 1.05 12.90 -25.60
N GLN A 64 -0.20 12.47 -25.74
CA GLN A 64 -0.97 11.79 -24.70
C GLN A 64 -0.76 10.27 -24.71
N CYS A 65 -0.04 9.74 -25.69
CA CYS A 65 0.29 8.32 -25.76
C CYS A 65 1.47 8.02 -24.83
N THR A 66 1.20 7.38 -23.70
CA THR A 66 2.19 7.18 -22.63
C THR A 66 2.40 5.69 -22.38
N LEU A 67 3.64 5.32 -22.03
CA LEU A 67 3.96 3.95 -21.64
C LEU A 67 3.49 3.69 -20.20
N VAL A 68 2.56 2.76 -20.04
CA VAL A 68 2.00 2.32 -18.75
C VAL A 68 2.14 0.81 -18.68
N ASN A 69 2.87 0.31 -17.68
CA ASN A 69 3.08 -1.13 -17.44
C ASN A 69 3.52 -1.94 -18.68
N GLY A 70 4.34 -1.34 -19.55
CA GLY A 70 4.88 -2.00 -20.75
C GLY A 70 4.01 -1.85 -22.01
N GLU A 71 2.91 -1.11 -21.94
CA GLU A 71 2.01 -0.86 -23.05
C GLU A 71 1.74 0.63 -23.26
N TYR A 72 1.62 1.06 -24.52
CA TYR A 72 1.31 2.45 -24.85
C TYR A 72 -0.20 2.66 -24.82
N VAL A 73 -0.65 3.62 -23.99
CA VAL A 73 -2.07 3.91 -23.74
C VAL A 73 -2.30 5.43 -23.81
N LEU A 74 -3.44 5.83 -24.39
CA LEU A 74 -3.85 7.24 -24.39
C LEU A 74 -4.23 7.67 -22.97
N VAL A 75 -3.63 8.74 -22.46
CA VAL A 75 -3.96 9.30 -21.14
C VAL A 75 -4.47 10.72 -21.33
N ILE A 76 -5.79 10.87 -21.30
CA ILE A 76 -6.47 12.15 -21.45
C ILE A 76 -6.94 12.60 -20.06
N PRO A 77 -6.36 13.66 -19.48
CA PRO A 77 -6.64 14.04 -18.09
C PRO A 77 -8.11 14.33 -17.77
N SER A 78 -8.88 14.81 -18.76
CA SER A 78 -10.31 15.13 -18.62
C SER A 78 -11.23 13.91 -18.58
N ASP A 79 -10.74 12.73 -18.96
CA ASP A 79 -11.57 11.53 -19.10
C ASP A 79 -11.66 10.74 -17.79
N PHE A 80 -10.90 11.16 -16.79
CA PHE A 80 -10.87 10.51 -15.48
C PHE A 80 -12.06 10.94 -14.62
N THR A 81 -12.73 9.95 -14.06
CA THR A 81 -13.77 10.10 -13.05
C THR A 81 -13.22 9.65 -11.70
N ARG A 82 -13.43 10.47 -10.67
CA ARG A 82 -13.03 10.14 -9.30
C ARG A 82 -13.94 9.06 -8.71
N ALA A 83 -13.36 8.00 -8.19
CA ALA A 83 -13.99 6.92 -7.45
C ALA A 83 -13.56 6.96 -5.98
N GLY A 84 -14.52 6.99 -5.06
CA GLY A 84 -14.26 7.02 -3.62
C GLY A 84 -13.73 5.69 -3.11
N VAL A 85 -12.71 5.74 -2.25
CA VAL A 85 -12.11 4.56 -1.62
C VAL A 85 -12.46 4.55 -0.14
N GLU A 86 -13.08 3.48 0.35
CA GLU A 86 -13.36 3.29 1.78
C GLU A 86 -12.07 2.90 2.54
N SER A 87 -11.30 1.97 1.98
CA SER A 87 -10.04 1.52 2.57
C SER A 87 -9.08 0.96 1.53
N GLY A 88 -7.78 1.06 1.81
CA GLY A 88 -6.74 0.41 1.02
C GLY A 88 -5.67 -0.18 1.93
N ALA A 89 -5.14 -1.35 1.61
CA ALA A 89 -4.11 -2.01 2.39
C ALA A 89 -3.11 -2.73 1.50
N VAL A 90 -1.84 -2.73 1.88
CA VAL A 90 -0.85 -3.60 1.23
C VAL A 90 -1.20 -5.07 1.54
N ALA A 91 -1.04 -5.95 0.56
CA ALA A 91 -1.25 -7.38 0.72
C ALA A 91 -0.07 -8.13 0.09
N SER A 92 0.61 -8.97 0.87
CA SER A 92 1.74 -9.75 0.33
C SER A 92 1.24 -10.97 -0.43
N SER A 93 1.74 -11.15 -1.66
CA SER A 93 1.51 -12.36 -2.47
C SER A 93 2.83 -13.03 -2.82
N PRO A 94 2.84 -14.32 -3.22
CA PRO A 94 4.05 -14.97 -3.74
C PRO A 94 4.65 -14.29 -4.97
N GLN A 95 3.87 -13.46 -5.68
CA GLN A 95 4.29 -12.73 -6.88
C GLN A 95 4.80 -11.31 -6.57
N GLY A 96 4.72 -10.87 -5.32
CA GLY A 96 5.07 -9.53 -4.87
C GLY A 96 3.95 -8.86 -4.08
N ASP A 97 4.19 -7.64 -3.63
CA ASP A 97 3.21 -6.88 -2.87
C ASP A 97 2.11 -6.33 -3.80
N LEU A 98 0.88 -6.49 -3.36
CA LEU A 98 -0.36 -6.00 -3.98
C LEU A 98 -0.98 -4.94 -3.07
N VAL A 99 -1.98 -4.23 -3.59
CA VAL A 99 -2.83 -3.36 -2.79
C VAL A 99 -4.27 -3.82 -2.90
N ASP A 100 -4.84 -4.27 -1.79
CA ASP A 100 -6.26 -4.51 -1.64
C ASP A 100 -6.96 -3.15 -1.50
N VAL A 101 -7.87 -2.83 -2.41
CA VAL A 101 -8.65 -1.59 -2.40
C VAL A 101 -10.12 -1.93 -2.29
N ARG A 102 -10.78 -1.36 -1.27
CA ARG A 102 -12.23 -1.38 -1.12
C ARG A 102 -12.80 0.00 -1.41
N PHE A 103 -13.63 0.08 -2.44
CA PHE A 103 -14.33 1.30 -2.84
C PHE A 103 -15.54 1.55 -1.92
N ASP A 104 -15.92 2.81 -1.77
CA ASP A 104 -17.25 3.11 -1.24
C ASP A 104 -18.33 2.84 -2.31
N ALA A 105 -19.62 2.98 -1.96
CA ALA A 105 -20.70 2.66 -2.88
C ALA A 105 -20.67 3.47 -4.19
N ASP A 106 -20.29 4.75 -4.14
CA ASP A 106 -20.21 5.61 -5.31
C ASP A 106 -18.97 5.25 -6.16
N GLY A 107 -17.84 4.99 -5.52
CA GLY A 107 -16.61 4.52 -6.17
C GLY A 107 -16.77 3.16 -6.84
N ALA A 108 -17.45 2.22 -6.18
CA ALA A 108 -17.76 0.90 -6.73
C ALA A 108 -18.64 1.03 -7.99
N ALA A 109 -19.62 1.93 -7.99
CA ALA A 109 -20.44 2.19 -9.18
C ALA A 109 -19.61 2.76 -10.36
N VAL A 110 -18.65 3.64 -10.09
CA VAL A 110 -17.71 4.14 -11.11
C VAL A 110 -16.85 3.01 -11.67
N LEU A 111 -16.27 2.18 -10.80
CA LEU A 111 -15.44 1.04 -11.19
C LEU A 111 -16.23 0.03 -12.04
N GLN A 112 -17.43 -0.35 -11.61
CA GLN A 112 -18.28 -1.31 -12.32
C GLN A 112 -18.69 -0.77 -13.70
N SER A 113 -19.07 0.50 -13.78
CA SER A 113 -19.42 1.16 -15.05
C SER A 113 -18.22 1.20 -16.01
N ALA A 114 -17.05 1.62 -15.53
CA ALA A 114 -15.85 1.71 -16.36
C ALA A 114 -15.32 0.34 -16.80
N SER A 115 -15.33 -0.65 -15.91
CA SER A 115 -14.93 -2.03 -16.23
C SER A 115 -15.86 -2.68 -17.25
N ALA A 116 -17.18 -2.48 -17.13
CA ALA A 116 -18.16 -2.94 -18.12
C ALA A 116 -17.94 -2.27 -19.49
N ALA A 117 -17.65 -0.96 -19.51
CA ALA A 117 -17.35 -0.25 -20.74
C ALA A 117 -16.09 -0.81 -21.42
N VAL A 118 -15.01 -1.05 -20.68
CA VAL A 118 -13.77 -1.66 -21.22
C VAL A 118 -14.03 -3.06 -21.76
N ALA A 119 -14.72 -3.92 -20.99
CA ALA A 119 -15.04 -5.28 -21.42
C ALA A 119 -15.86 -5.33 -22.72
N SER A 120 -16.73 -4.34 -22.93
CA SER A 120 -17.54 -4.23 -24.15
C SER A 120 -16.81 -3.64 -25.37
N ALA A 121 -15.75 -2.85 -25.14
CA ALA A 121 -15.08 -2.05 -26.17
C ALA A 121 -14.00 -2.84 -26.95
N GLY A 122 -13.62 -4.02 -26.49
CA GLY A 122 -12.71 -4.94 -27.19
C GLY A 122 -11.26 -4.90 -26.70
N SER A 123 -10.37 -5.56 -27.43
CA SER A 123 -9.01 -5.89 -26.97
C SER A 123 -8.08 -4.69 -26.78
N ASP A 124 -8.39 -3.56 -27.40
CA ASP A 124 -7.57 -2.34 -27.32
C ASP A 124 -7.99 -1.43 -26.17
N ALA A 125 -9.14 -1.69 -25.54
CA ALA A 125 -9.64 -0.88 -24.44
C ALA A 125 -8.89 -1.18 -23.13
N ARG A 126 -8.62 -0.13 -22.34
CA ARG A 126 -7.91 -0.21 -21.07
C ARG A 126 -8.68 0.50 -19.98
N LEU A 127 -8.77 -0.13 -18.81
CA LEU A 127 -9.16 0.52 -17.56
C LEU A 127 -7.91 1.18 -16.99
N VAL A 128 -7.85 2.50 -17.03
CA VAL A 128 -6.70 3.28 -16.56
C VAL A 128 -6.96 3.78 -15.15
N LEU A 129 -6.03 3.49 -14.24
CA LEU A 129 -6.11 3.89 -12.84
C LEU A 129 -5.02 4.91 -12.53
N ARG A 130 -5.40 5.96 -11.81
CA ARG A 130 -4.55 7.10 -11.46
C ARG A 130 -4.80 7.53 -10.02
N ALA A 131 -3.76 8.00 -9.35
CA ALA A 131 -3.84 8.66 -8.05
C ALA A 131 -2.85 9.82 -8.03
N ASP A 132 -3.24 10.97 -7.49
CA ASP A 132 -2.44 12.21 -7.45
C ASP A 132 -1.81 12.56 -8.83
N ASN A 133 -2.62 12.49 -9.88
CA ASN A 133 -2.22 12.69 -11.28
C ASN A 133 -1.17 11.70 -11.85
N GLN A 134 -0.78 10.67 -11.09
CA GLN A 134 0.13 9.62 -11.55
C GLN A 134 -0.64 8.37 -11.97
N VAL A 135 -0.49 7.98 -13.25
CA VAL A 135 -1.04 6.72 -13.76
C VAL A 135 -0.12 5.58 -13.33
N PHE A 136 -0.69 4.57 -12.68
CA PHE A 136 0.06 3.41 -12.19
C PHE A 136 -0.46 2.08 -12.78
N ALA A 137 -1.63 2.08 -13.42
CA ALA A 137 -2.14 0.88 -14.07
C ALA A 137 -2.96 1.22 -15.32
N ALA A 138 -2.83 0.35 -16.32
CA ALA A 138 -3.72 0.24 -17.47
C ALA A 138 -4.04 -1.24 -17.65
N LEU A 139 -5.29 -1.62 -17.36
CA LEU A 139 -5.70 -3.02 -17.23
C LEU A 139 -6.56 -3.44 -18.41
N THR A 140 -6.33 -4.66 -18.89
CA THR A 140 -7.33 -5.35 -19.71
C THR A 140 -8.41 -5.92 -18.79
N VAL A 141 -9.67 -5.71 -19.16
CA VAL A 141 -10.82 -6.15 -18.37
C VAL A 141 -11.68 -7.04 -19.26
N PRO A 142 -11.56 -8.38 -19.18
CA PRO A 142 -12.29 -9.29 -20.05
C PRO A 142 -13.78 -9.36 -19.70
N GLU A 143 -14.14 -9.12 -18.45
CA GLU A 143 -15.50 -9.12 -17.93
C GLU A 143 -15.66 -7.95 -16.95
N ALA A 144 -16.87 -7.39 -16.86
CA ALA A 144 -17.16 -6.33 -15.90
C ALA A 144 -16.80 -6.79 -14.49
N LEU A 145 -16.14 -5.91 -13.73
CA LEU A 145 -15.83 -6.20 -12.34
C LEU A 145 -17.12 -6.12 -11.53
N GLU A 146 -17.28 -7.03 -10.56
CA GLU A 146 -18.41 -7.04 -9.64
C GLU A 146 -17.91 -6.79 -8.21
N GLY A 147 -18.78 -6.23 -7.36
CA GLY A 147 -18.44 -5.90 -5.98
C GLY A 147 -17.71 -4.56 -5.83
N ASP A 148 -17.09 -4.39 -4.67
CA ASP A 148 -16.45 -3.15 -4.20
C ASP A 148 -14.97 -3.35 -3.86
N GLU A 149 -14.42 -4.56 -4.00
CA GLU A 149 -13.03 -4.87 -3.69
C GLU A 149 -12.24 -5.27 -4.95
N VAL A 150 -11.00 -4.77 -5.06
CA VAL A 150 -10.05 -5.17 -6.10
C VAL A 150 -8.64 -5.32 -5.54
N GLN A 151 -7.84 -6.15 -6.18
CA GLN A 151 -6.40 -6.21 -5.94
C GLN A 151 -5.66 -5.51 -7.07
N ILE A 152 -4.81 -4.55 -6.71
CA ILE A 152 -4.01 -3.78 -7.66
C ILE A 152 -2.55 -4.18 -7.49
N ALA A 153 -1.95 -4.66 -8.57
CA ALA A 153 -0.50 -4.78 -8.65
C ALA A 153 0.11 -3.38 -8.89
N PRO A 154 0.99 -2.88 -8.01
CA PRO A 154 1.68 -1.62 -8.24
C PRO A 154 2.56 -1.67 -9.50
N SER A 155 2.83 -0.51 -10.11
CA SER A 155 3.78 -0.42 -11.22
C SER A 155 5.22 -0.60 -10.73
N SER A 156 6.17 -0.81 -11.64
CA SER A 156 7.60 -0.88 -11.28
C SER A 156 8.18 0.43 -10.73
N THR A 157 7.44 1.54 -10.85
CA THR A 157 7.87 2.87 -10.40
C THR A 157 7.17 3.33 -9.12
N VAL A 158 6.17 2.61 -8.62
CA VAL A 158 5.38 2.95 -7.43
C VAL A 158 5.31 1.72 -6.54
N SER A 159 5.76 1.79 -5.28
CA SER A 159 5.61 0.67 -4.34
C SER A 159 4.17 0.50 -3.85
N ALA A 160 3.83 -0.65 -3.27
CA ALA A 160 2.50 -0.88 -2.71
C ALA A 160 2.15 0.15 -1.61
N GLU A 161 3.11 0.46 -0.74
CA GLU A 161 2.94 1.46 0.33
C GLU A 161 2.77 2.86 -0.24
N GLN A 162 3.55 3.21 -1.27
CA GLN A 162 3.41 4.49 -1.96
C GLN A 162 2.04 4.60 -2.62
N LEU A 163 1.54 3.53 -3.23
CA LEU A 163 0.20 3.52 -3.82
C LEU A 163 -0.89 3.73 -2.77
N VAL A 164 -0.80 3.07 -1.61
CA VAL A 164 -1.74 3.29 -0.50
C VAL A 164 -1.72 4.75 -0.04
N GLU A 165 -0.54 5.35 0.03
CA GLU A 165 -0.38 6.77 0.38
C GLU A 165 -0.97 7.71 -0.68
N LEU A 166 -0.72 7.45 -1.96
CA LEU A 166 -1.29 8.22 -3.07
C LEU A 166 -2.82 8.15 -3.06
N ILE A 167 -3.40 6.97 -2.82
CA ILE A 167 -4.86 6.80 -2.67
C ILE A 167 -5.39 7.68 -1.55
N ARG A 168 -4.71 7.68 -0.40
CA ARG A 168 -5.10 8.46 0.79
C ARG A 168 -5.06 9.96 0.55
N SER A 169 -4.10 10.45 -0.23
CA SER A 169 -3.87 11.89 -0.45
C SER A 169 -4.61 12.48 -1.65
N ASN A 170 -5.22 11.64 -2.49
CA ASN A 170 -5.93 12.03 -3.72
C ASN A 170 -7.39 12.46 -3.48
#